data_AF-A0A7M3W588-F1
#
_entry.id   AF-A0A7M3W588-F1
#
_cell.length_a   1.000
_cell.length_b   1.000
_cell.length_c   1.000
_cell.angle_alpha   90.00
_cell.angle_beta   90.00
_cell.angle_gamma   90.00
#
_symmetry.space_group_name_H-M   'P 1'
#
loop_
_entity.id
_entity.type
_entity.pdbx_description
1 polymer ?
#
loop_
_entity_poly.entity_id
_entity_poly.type
_entity_poly.pdbx_seq_one_letter_code
_entity_poly.pdbx_strand_id
1 'polypeptide(L)'
;MMLAGCLGVTEPAPEIEEPEESSYSLKTTWLVSPSEISLGEEATFSLGVQQEGEGDWTIEPTVLQPDFSPVSDIEWTENDAGYQLKFTPTVTGGHIVSIIIINAGTSDLVPEVAPILLDLYVKAPLEPAPILTVPPFLELQEPNVVWFEGSVDHLYPESCTVSYTITDGNQGTIGLNSEASWKVLIDFTEATQSHIVTTQANCGKYSLSSDTGTTQIFIEGAGDDEDGDGIQDANDRCPSGIGADQGWQSTQATDGDQDGCRDIDEDDDDDNDGIVDTYDLCPRSYGWVSTPSADYDYDGCHDADEDSDDDNDGVEDVDDLCPIGRKGWGSNRYSDWDNDGCSDLDEDDNDDNDDHMDENDSCAKGVANWYSDNTTDWDNDGCEDATEDEDDDNDGVDDVNSTGDMLDQCPRTPLDAVDVNELGCAAIERDTDEDGVNDLLDQCEGTPTGLV
;
A
#
# COMPACT_ATOMS: atom_id res chain seq x y z
N MET A 1 74.52 -57.96 -119.34
CA MET A 1 74.36 -57.20 -120.60
C MET A 1 73.75 -55.85 -120.27
N MET A 2 74.18 -54.83 -120.99
CA MET A 2 74.12 -53.40 -120.67
C MET A 2 72.74 -52.71 -120.75
N LEU A 3 72.75 -51.45 -120.25
CA LEU A 3 71.98 -50.24 -120.63
C LEU A 3 70.54 -50.13 -120.09
N ALA A 4 70.25 -49.17 -119.19
CA ALA A 4 69.98 -47.71 -119.38
C ALA A 4 68.47 -47.49 -119.18
N GLY A 5 67.89 -46.43 -118.62
CA GLY A 5 68.27 -45.11 -118.13
C GLY A 5 66.96 -44.29 -118.14
N CYS A 6 66.69 -43.41 -117.16
CA CYS A 6 65.80 -42.26 -117.35
C CYS A 6 65.89 -41.30 -116.14
N LEU A 7 66.20 -40.05 -116.45
CA LEU A 7 66.18 -38.89 -115.56
C LEU A 7 64.72 -38.42 -115.40
N GLY A 8 64.27 -38.29 -114.15
CA GLY A 8 63.03 -37.61 -113.80
C GLY A 8 63.34 -36.46 -112.86
N VAL A 9 63.31 -35.25 -113.40
CA VAL A 9 63.29 -33.99 -112.67
C VAL A 9 61.96 -33.91 -111.93
N THR A 10 61.98 -33.68 -110.63
CA THR A 10 60.80 -33.25 -109.86
C THR A 10 61.13 -31.89 -109.26
N GLU A 11 60.43 -30.86 -109.73
CA GLU A 11 60.37 -29.54 -109.10
C GLU A 11 59.94 -29.70 -107.63
N PRO A 12 60.56 -29.02 -106.66
CA PRO A 12 60.02 -28.98 -105.31
C PRO A 12 58.67 -28.27 -105.34
N ALA A 13 57.65 -28.93 -104.81
CA ALA A 13 56.36 -28.31 -104.53
C ALA A 13 56.58 -27.08 -103.63
N PRO A 14 55.82 -25.98 -103.81
CA PRO A 14 55.88 -24.84 -102.92
C PRO A 14 55.55 -25.29 -101.50
N GLU A 15 56.40 -24.93 -100.53
CA GLU A 15 56.04 -24.94 -99.11
C GLU A 15 54.80 -24.07 -98.96
N ILE A 16 53.71 -24.69 -98.54
CA ILE A 16 52.57 -23.98 -97.99
C ILE A 16 53.03 -23.58 -96.59
N GLU A 17 53.46 -22.33 -96.42
CA GLU A 17 53.47 -21.73 -95.08
C GLU A 17 52.03 -21.75 -94.59
N GLU A 18 51.73 -22.65 -93.65
CA GLU A 18 50.54 -22.52 -92.82
C GLU A 18 50.58 -21.10 -92.21
N PRO A 19 49.49 -20.32 -92.27
CA PRO A 19 49.49 -19.01 -91.63
C PRO A 19 49.83 -19.22 -90.15
N GLU A 20 50.89 -18.57 -89.66
CA GLU A 20 51.12 -18.55 -88.22
C GLU A 20 49.90 -17.92 -87.56
N GLU A 21 49.11 -18.73 -86.87
CA GLU A 21 48.02 -18.24 -86.04
C GLU A 21 48.64 -17.35 -84.95
N SER A 22 48.52 -16.03 -85.12
CA SER A 22 48.97 -15.07 -84.12
C SER A 22 48.09 -15.22 -82.89
N SER A 23 48.61 -15.86 -81.85
CA SER A 23 47.95 -15.99 -80.56
C SER A 23 48.64 -15.14 -79.50
N TYR A 24 47.88 -14.68 -78.53
CA TYR A 24 48.38 -13.94 -77.37
C TYR A 24 47.76 -14.51 -76.09
N SER A 25 48.42 -14.27 -74.96
CA SER A 25 47.93 -14.70 -73.65
C SER A 25 47.83 -13.53 -72.68
N LEU A 26 46.84 -13.59 -71.80
CA LEU A 26 46.61 -12.61 -70.75
C LEU A 26 46.79 -13.26 -69.38
N LYS A 27 47.59 -12.63 -68.53
CA LYS A 27 47.77 -13.01 -67.14
C LYS A 27 47.20 -11.92 -66.24
N THR A 28 46.15 -12.26 -65.52
CA THR A 28 45.46 -11.34 -64.60
C THR A 28 45.95 -11.55 -63.17
N THR A 29 46.24 -10.48 -62.45
CA THR A 29 46.65 -10.50 -61.03
C THR A 29 45.91 -9.42 -60.25
N TRP A 30 45.27 -9.78 -59.15
CA TRP A 30 44.65 -8.80 -58.25
C TRP A 30 45.73 -8.06 -57.46
N LEU A 31 45.72 -6.73 -57.52
CA LEU A 31 46.53 -5.87 -56.65
C LEU A 31 45.78 -5.51 -55.36
N VAL A 32 44.47 -5.26 -55.48
CA VAL A 32 43.58 -4.96 -54.35
C VAL A 32 42.25 -5.64 -54.62
N SER A 33 41.80 -6.49 -53.69
CA SER A 33 40.52 -7.19 -53.77
C SER A 33 39.98 -7.40 -52.35
N PRO A 34 39.28 -6.41 -51.77
CA PRO A 34 38.70 -6.58 -50.45
C PRO A 34 37.65 -7.69 -50.50
N SER A 35 37.70 -8.59 -49.53
CA SER A 35 36.65 -9.60 -49.34
C SER A 35 35.51 -9.09 -48.45
N GLU A 36 35.75 -7.99 -47.72
CA GLU A 36 34.80 -7.47 -46.72
C GLU A 36 34.99 -5.96 -46.49
N ILE A 37 33.88 -5.21 -46.39
CA ILE A 37 33.84 -3.77 -46.06
C ILE A 37 32.60 -3.42 -45.22
N SER A 38 32.54 -2.23 -44.64
CA SER A 38 31.33 -1.74 -43.93
C SER A 38 30.40 -0.98 -44.88
N LEU A 39 29.09 -1.01 -44.61
CA LEU A 39 28.10 -0.25 -45.37
C LEU A 39 28.47 1.24 -45.43
N GLY A 40 28.51 1.81 -46.64
CA GLY A 40 28.89 3.21 -46.87
C GLY A 40 30.39 3.47 -47.05
N GLU A 41 31.26 2.48 -46.86
CA GLU A 41 32.68 2.57 -47.24
C GLU A 41 32.85 2.35 -48.76
N GLU A 42 33.77 3.07 -49.41
CA GLU A 42 34.06 2.88 -50.84
C GLU A 42 34.82 1.55 -51.06
N ALA A 43 34.22 0.63 -51.82
CA ALA A 43 34.89 -0.58 -52.28
C ALA A 43 35.84 -0.23 -53.42
N THR A 44 37.09 -0.66 -53.34
CA THR A 44 38.09 -0.47 -54.41
C THR A 44 38.71 -1.80 -54.82
N PHE A 45 38.58 -2.16 -56.09
CA PHE A 45 39.20 -3.33 -56.70
C PHE A 45 40.21 -2.89 -57.76
N SER A 46 41.41 -3.46 -57.72
CA SER A 46 42.49 -3.15 -58.67
C SER A 46 43.00 -4.42 -59.33
N LEU A 47 42.86 -4.50 -60.65
CA LEU A 47 43.24 -5.64 -61.48
C LEU A 47 44.41 -5.28 -62.40
N GLY A 48 45.51 -6.01 -62.28
CA GLY A 48 46.65 -5.92 -63.19
C GLY A 48 46.50 -6.97 -64.29
N VAL A 49 46.67 -6.55 -65.55
CA VAL A 49 46.65 -7.44 -66.70
C VAL A 49 47.99 -7.35 -67.41
N GLN A 50 48.67 -8.49 -67.56
CA GLN A 50 49.91 -8.61 -68.34
C GLN A 50 49.61 -9.35 -69.63
N GLN A 51 50.01 -8.77 -70.76
CA GLN A 51 49.83 -9.33 -72.09
C GLN A 51 51.15 -9.85 -72.64
N GLU A 52 51.15 -11.10 -73.11
CA GLU A 52 52.26 -11.70 -73.87
C GLU A 52 51.78 -11.99 -75.31
N GLY A 53 52.35 -11.29 -76.30
CA GLY A 53 51.94 -11.34 -77.71
C GLY A 53 51.13 -10.11 -78.15
N GLU A 54 50.91 -9.96 -79.45
CA GLU A 54 50.12 -8.86 -80.03
C GLU A 54 48.66 -9.28 -80.26
N GLY A 55 47.73 -8.54 -79.65
CA GLY A 55 46.28 -8.79 -79.73
C GLY A 55 45.50 -7.68 -79.02
N ASP A 56 44.21 -7.54 -79.36
CA ASP A 56 43.32 -6.50 -78.82
C ASP A 56 42.24 -7.14 -77.95
N TRP A 57 41.92 -6.52 -76.82
CA TRP A 57 40.90 -7.02 -75.88
C TRP A 57 40.23 -5.86 -75.15
N THR A 58 39.03 -6.13 -74.63
CA THR A 58 38.27 -5.21 -73.79
C THR A 58 37.87 -5.88 -72.48
N ILE A 59 37.55 -5.08 -71.48
CA ILE A 59 37.19 -5.54 -70.15
C ILE A 59 35.89 -4.87 -69.71
N GLU A 60 34.94 -5.67 -69.25
CA GLU A 60 33.62 -5.21 -68.82
C GLU A 60 33.42 -5.57 -67.34
N PRO A 61 33.42 -4.58 -66.44
CA PRO A 61 33.09 -4.80 -65.03
C PRO A 61 31.57 -4.76 -64.83
N THR A 62 31.05 -5.65 -63.99
CA THR A 62 29.67 -5.61 -63.49
C THR A 62 29.68 -5.93 -62.00
N VAL A 63 28.95 -5.14 -61.22
CA VAL A 63 28.74 -5.43 -59.79
C VAL A 63 27.28 -5.76 -59.59
N LEU A 64 27.00 -6.92 -59.01
CA LEU A 64 25.65 -7.36 -58.66
C LEU A 64 25.45 -7.21 -57.16
N GLN A 65 24.30 -6.67 -56.78
CA GLN A 65 23.79 -6.61 -55.41
C GLN A 65 23.34 -8.01 -54.93
N PRO A 66 23.03 -8.19 -53.64
CA PRO A 66 22.52 -9.47 -53.11
C PRO A 66 21.24 -9.98 -53.78
N ASP A 67 20.44 -9.09 -54.39
CA ASP A 67 19.24 -9.43 -55.16
C ASP A 67 19.52 -9.71 -56.65
N PHE A 68 20.80 -9.77 -57.04
CA PHE A 68 21.30 -9.91 -58.41
C PHE A 68 20.98 -8.72 -59.34
N SER A 69 20.53 -7.59 -58.81
CA SER A 69 20.41 -6.36 -59.58
C SER A 69 21.79 -5.69 -59.78
N PRO A 70 22.05 -5.06 -60.93
CA PRO A 70 23.30 -4.36 -61.14
C PRO A 70 23.37 -3.09 -60.30
N VAL A 71 24.56 -2.79 -59.74
CA VAL A 71 24.86 -1.48 -59.14
C VAL A 71 25.06 -0.46 -60.27
N SER A 72 24.28 0.62 -60.28
CA SER A 72 24.33 1.64 -61.34
C SER A 72 25.52 2.60 -61.22
N ASP A 73 25.96 2.88 -59.99
CA ASP A 73 27.00 3.86 -59.68
C ASP A 73 28.34 3.15 -59.47
N ILE A 74 28.92 2.66 -60.57
CA ILE A 74 30.29 2.13 -60.60
C ILE A 74 31.22 3.09 -61.33
N GLU A 75 32.38 3.35 -60.74
CA GLU A 75 33.46 4.09 -61.38
C GLU A 75 34.52 3.10 -61.90
N TRP A 76 34.83 3.19 -63.19
CA TRP A 76 35.82 2.35 -63.85
C TRP A 76 36.90 3.21 -64.50
N THR A 77 38.15 3.05 -64.06
CA THR A 77 39.28 3.84 -64.53
C THR A 77 40.48 2.95 -64.87
N GLU A 78 41.18 3.26 -65.96
CA GLU A 78 42.45 2.65 -66.34
C GLU A 78 43.61 3.56 -65.92
N ASN A 79 44.65 2.98 -65.33
CA ASN A 79 45.86 3.68 -64.89
C ASN A 79 47.14 2.90 -65.25
N ASP A 80 48.31 3.50 -65.04
CA ASP A 80 49.62 2.89 -65.36
C ASP A 80 49.90 1.56 -64.62
N ALA A 81 49.12 1.22 -63.58
CA ALA A 81 49.24 0.00 -62.79
C ALA A 81 48.17 -1.06 -63.12
N GLY A 82 47.20 -0.77 -63.98
CA GLY A 82 46.12 -1.67 -64.38
C GLY A 82 44.74 -0.99 -64.38
N TYR A 83 43.70 -1.76 -64.08
CA TYR A 83 42.31 -1.31 -64.05
C TYR A 83 41.79 -1.20 -62.63
N GLN A 84 40.96 -0.20 -62.36
CA GLN A 84 40.40 0.06 -61.04
C GLN A 84 38.88 0.23 -61.12
N LEU A 85 38.17 -0.56 -60.31
CA LEU A 85 36.72 -0.49 -60.10
C LEU A 85 36.44 0.06 -58.70
N LYS A 86 35.58 1.07 -58.62
CA LYS A 86 35.12 1.65 -57.36
C LYS A 86 33.61 1.75 -57.31
N PHE A 87 33.02 1.52 -56.15
CA PHE A 87 31.61 1.78 -55.89
C PHE A 87 31.36 1.87 -54.37
N THR A 88 30.26 2.51 -53.98
CA THR A 88 29.82 2.57 -52.58
C THR A 88 28.53 1.75 -52.43
N PRO A 89 28.55 0.63 -51.69
CA PRO A 89 27.34 -0.18 -51.51
C PRO A 89 26.33 0.56 -50.62
N THR A 90 25.06 0.50 -51.02
CA THR A 90 23.91 1.05 -50.29
C THR A 90 23.08 -0.03 -49.57
N VAL A 91 23.40 -1.29 -49.81
CA VAL A 91 22.76 -2.47 -49.21
C VAL A 91 23.82 -3.36 -48.55
N THR A 92 23.44 -4.09 -47.50
CA THR A 92 24.31 -5.05 -46.81
C THR A 92 24.24 -6.42 -47.47
N GLY A 93 25.24 -7.28 -47.24
CA GLY A 93 25.28 -8.65 -47.75
C GLY A 93 26.28 -8.88 -48.88
N GLY A 94 26.16 -10.05 -49.54
CA GLY A 94 27.08 -10.48 -50.58
C GLY A 94 26.84 -9.75 -51.90
N HIS A 95 27.87 -9.05 -52.37
CA HIS A 95 27.93 -8.47 -53.70
C HIS A 95 28.86 -9.30 -54.57
N ILE A 96 28.50 -9.48 -55.83
CA ILE A 96 29.31 -10.24 -56.80
C ILE A 96 29.94 -9.25 -57.76
N VAL A 97 31.27 -9.17 -57.73
CA VAL A 97 32.04 -8.41 -58.72
C VAL A 97 32.42 -9.38 -59.84
N SER A 98 31.88 -9.14 -61.03
CA SER A 98 32.17 -9.90 -62.24
C SER A 98 33.00 -9.05 -63.20
N ILE A 99 34.13 -9.60 -63.64
CA ILE A 99 34.95 -8.99 -64.68
C ILE A 99 35.07 -9.98 -65.83
N ILE A 100 34.62 -9.55 -67.00
CA ILE A 100 34.67 -10.33 -68.24
C ILE A 100 35.69 -9.68 -69.16
N ILE A 101 36.66 -10.46 -69.63
CA ILE A 101 37.62 -10.05 -70.65
C ILE A 101 37.18 -10.64 -71.98
N ILE A 102 37.01 -9.78 -72.98
CA ILE A 102 36.51 -10.14 -74.30
C ILE A 102 37.63 -9.89 -75.31
N ASN A 103 37.93 -10.89 -76.14
CA ASN A 103 38.83 -10.70 -77.28
C ASN A 103 38.14 -9.80 -78.31
N ALA A 104 38.75 -8.65 -78.60
CA ALA A 104 38.24 -7.65 -79.52
C ALA A 104 39.00 -7.63 -80.86
N GLY A 105 40.11 -8.37 -80.94
CA GLY A 105 41.02 -8.42 -82.08
C GLY A 105 40.83 -9.64 -82.99
N THR A 106 41.75 -9.76 -83.95
CA THR A 106 41.80 -10.89 -84.89
C THR A 106 42.74 -12.01 -84.46
N SER A 107 43.60 -11.76 -83.47
CA SER A 107 44.52 -12.75 -82.87
C SER A 107 43.77 -13.65 -81.89
N ASP A 108 44.14 -14.92 -81.79
CA ASP A 108 43.48 -15.86 -80.87
C ASP A 108 43.99 -15.68 -79.42
N LEU A 109 43.07 -15.57 -78.47
CA LEU A 109 43.37 -15.50 -77.03
C LEU A 109 43.50 -16.92 -76.47
N VAL A 110 44.73 -17.38 -76.22
CA VAL A 110 45.00 -18.76 -75.77
C VAL A 110 45.85 -18.76 -74.50
N PRO A 111 45.39 -19.35 -73.39
CA PRO A 111 44.05 -19.93 -73.17
C PRO A 111 42.96 -18.85 -73.04
N GLU A 112 41.71 -19.20 -73.31
CA GLU A 112 40.56 -18.33 -73.01
C GLU A 112 40.57 -17.94 -71.52
N VAL A 113 40.35 -16.66 -71.24
CA VAL A 113 40.26 -16.16 -69.86
C VAL A 113 38.84 -16.37 -69.35
N ALA A 114 38.68 -17.21 -68.33
CA ALA A 114 37.40 -17.40 -67.67
C ALA A 114 36.94 -16.10 -66.96
N PRO A 115 35.62 -15.85 -66.85
CA PRO A 115 35.10 -14.71 -66.08
C PRO A 115 35.64 -14.72 -64.65
N ILE A 116 36.13 -13.56 -64.20
CA ILE A 116 36.66 -13.41 -62.85
C ILE A 116 35.49 -13.00 -61.95
N LEU A 117 35.20 -13.82 -60.95
CA LEU A 117 34.17 -13.57 -59.96
C LEU A 117 34.82 -13.37 -58.59
N LEU A 118 34.44 -12.29 -57.91
CA LEU A 118 34.80 -12.02 -56.53
C LEU A 118 33.54 -11.78 -55.71
N ASP A 119 33.53 -12.35 -54.51
CA ASP A 119 32.52 -12.08 -53.51
C ASP A 119 33.01 -10.97 -52.57
N LEU A 120 32.21 -9.92 -52.43
CA LEU A 120 32.41 -8.86 -51.45
C LEU A 120 31.29 -8.94 -50.42
N TYR A 121 31.65 -9.11 -49.15
CA TYR A 121 30.66 -9.06 -48.07
C TYR A 121 30.59 -7.66 -47.46
N VAL A 122 29.42 -7.03 -47.54
CA VAL A 122 29.18 -5.71 -46.93
C VAL A 122 28.57 -5.89 -45.55
N LYS A 123 29.35 -5.60 -44.51
CA LYS A 123 28.94 -5.63 -43.11
C LYS A 123 27.95 -4.51 -42.82
N ALA A 124 26.93 -4.86 -42.05
CA ALA A 124 26.05 -3.88 -41.42
C ALA A 124 26.84 -2.93 -40.50
N PRO A 125 26.40 -1.66 -40.35
CA PRO A 125 26.95 -0.77 -39.34
C PRO A 125 26.70 -1.32 -37.94
N LEU A 126 27.56 -0.97 -36.98
CA LEU A 126 27.39 -1.36 -35.59
C LEU A 126 26.14 -0.70 -35.00
N GLU A 127 25.19 -1.51 -34.54
CA GLU A 127 23.94 -1.08 -33.92
C GLU A 127 23.97 -1.55 -32.45
N PRO A 128 23.97 -0.62 -31.46
CA PRO A 128 23.97 -1.00 -30.06
C PRO A 128 22.61 -1.58 -29.64
N ALA A 129 22.60 -2.35 -28.56
CA ALA A 129 21.36 -2.84 -27.97
C ALA A 129 20.47 -1.66 -27.51
N PRO A 130 19.13 -1.79 -27.58
CA PRO A 130 18.23 -0.80 -27.01
C PRO A 130 18.40 -0.71 -25.49
N ILE A 131 18.08 0.43 -24.92
CA ILE A 131 18.01 0.65 -23.48
C ILE A 131 16.54 0.80 -23.11
N LEU A 132 16.02 -0.17 -22.35
CA LEU A 132 14.64 -0.16 -21.88
C LEU A 132 14.57 0.48 -20.49
N THR A 133 13.68 1.46 -20.33
CA THR A 133 13.38 2.08 -19.04
C THR A 133 11.93 1.78 -18.66
N VAL A 134 11.77 1.04 -17.56
CA VAL A 134 10.48 0.71 -16.95
C VAL A 134 10.53 1.02 -15.45
N PRO A 135 9.40 1.33 -14.81
CA PRO A 135 9.36 1.46 -13.35
C PRO A 135 9.79 0.14 -12.70
N PRO A 136 10.60 0.17 -11.61
CA PRO A 136 11.02 -1.06 -10.94
C PRO A 136 9.91 -1.68 -10.09
N PHE A 137 9.06 -0.83 -9.50
CA PHE A 137 7.92 -1.23 -8.68
C PHE A 137 6.72 -0.32 -8.95
N LEU A 138 5.51 -0.86 -8.84
CA LEU A 138 4.24 -0.15 -8.78
C LEU A 138 3.43 -0.75 -7.62
N GLU A 139 2.86 0.11 -6.79
CA GLU A 139 2.14 -0.24 -5.57
C GLU A 139 0.65 0.10 -5.73
N LEU A 140 -0.21 -0.87 -5.43
CA LEU A 140 -1.66 -0.75 -5.46
C LEU A 140 -2.23 -1.15 -4.09
N GLN A 141 -3.01 -0.25 -3.48
CA GLN A 141 -3.68 -0.53 -2.20
C GLN A 141 -4.80 -1.56 -2.35
N GLU A 142 -5.41 -1.64 -3.53
CA GLU A 142 -6.48 -2.59 -3.87
C GLU A 142 -6.36 -2.99 -5.36
N PRO A 143 -6.93 -4.15 -5.78
CA PRO A 143 -6.99 -4.55 -7.19
C PRO A 143 -7.62 -3.47 -8.08
N ASN A 144 -6.84 -2.87 -8.99
CA ASN A 144 -7.31 -1.76 -9.83
C ASN A 144 -6.54 -1.68 -11.17
N VAL A 145 -6.99 -0.81 -12.07
CA VAL A 145 -6.34 -0.54 -13.36
C VAL A 145 -5.20 0.46 -13.17
N VAL A 146 -4.00 0.14 -13.66
CA VAL A 146 -2.80 0.98 -13.54
C VAL A 146 -2.34 1.53 -14.87
N TRP A 147 -1.82 2.77 -14.86
CA TRP A 147 -1.07 3.32 -15.98
C TRP A 147 0.35 2.76 -15.97
N PHE A 148 0.69 1.97 -16.98
CA PHE A 148 2.03 1.44 -17.19
C PHE A 148 2.78 2.29 -18.23
N GLU A 149 3.87 2.91 -17.78
CA GLU A 149 4.64 3.91 -18.54
C GLU A 149 6.10 3.49 -18.67
N GLY A 150 6.75 3.89 -19.75
CA GLY A 150 8.19 3.67 -19.95
C GLY A 150 8.71 4.22 -21.27
N SER A 151 9.98 3.98 -21.54
CA SER A 151 10.65 4.45 -22.76
C SER A 151 11.72 3.50 -23.27
N VAL A 152 11.99 3.57 -24.58
CA VAL A 152 13.09 2.86 -25.24
C VAL A 152 14.05 3.87 -25.85
N ASP A 153 15.32 3.78 -25.51
CA ASP A 153 16.38 4.55 -26.17
C ASP A 153 17.15 3.63 -27.15
N HIS A 154 17.17 4.02 -28.43
CA HIS A 154 17.83 3.27 -29.49
C HIS A 154 18.15 4.18 -30.69
N LEU A 155 19.19 3.86 -31.47
CA LEU A 155 19.62 4.67 -32.62
C LEU A 155 18.53 4.76 -33.71
N TYR A 156 17.70 3.73 -33.82
CA TYR A 156 16.55 3.66 -34.73
C TYR A 156 15.30 3.26 -33.94
N PRO A 157 14.58 4.20 -33.31
CA PRO A 157 13.40 3.87 -32.51
C PRO A 157 12.24 3.29 -33.32
N GLU A 158 12.13 3.68 -34.61
CA GLU A 158 11.08 3.19 -35.52
C GLU A 158 11.19 1.70 -35.86
N SER A 159 12.34 1.06 -35.60
CA SER A 159 12.51 -0.39 -35.76
C SER A 159 12.18 -1.17 -34.49
N CYS A 160 11.83 -0.48 -33.40
CA CYS A 160 11.55 -1.10 -32.12
C CYS A 160 10.12 -1.62 -32.01
N THR A 161 10.00 -2.82 -31.47
CA THR A 161 8.73 -3.40 -31.03
C THR A 161 8.83 -3.74 -29.55
N VAL A 162 7.89 -3.25 -28.74
CA VAL A 162 7.83 -3.52 -27.31
C VAL A 162 6.68 -4.47 -27.02
N SER A 163 6.93 -5.50 -26.23
CA SER A 163 5.92 -6.45 -25.76
C SER A 163 6.03 -6.63 -24.26
N TYR A 164 4.93 -6.99 -23.62
CA TYR A 164 4.92 -7.34 -22.20
C TYR A 164 4.24 -8.69 -21.97
N THR A 165 4.64 -9.35 -20.89
CA THR A 165 4.03 -10.57 -20.37
C THR A 165 3.88 -10.44 -18.86
N ILE A 166 2.72 -10.79 -18.36
CA ILE A 166 2.35 -10.76 -16.94
C ILE A 166 2.33 -12.21 -16.42
N THR A 167 2.59 -12.40 -15.12
CA THR A 167 2.61 -13.72 -14.49
C THR A 167 1.28 -14.48 -14.52
N ASP A 168 0.16 -13.79 -14.72
CA ASP A 168 -1.18 -14.38 -14.95
C ASP A 168 -1.34 -15.02 -16.36
N GLY A 169 -0.36 -14.85 -17.24
CA GLY A 169 -0.40 -15.31 -18.63
C GLY A 169 -0.89 -14.27 -19.64
N ASN A 170 -1.31 -13.08 -19.20
CA ASN A 170 -1.66 -11.98 -20.08
C ASN A 170 -0.42 -11.43 -20.79
N GLN A 171 -0.55 -11.16 -22.07
CA GLN A 171 0.54 -10.66 -22.91
C GLN A 171 0.02 -9.68 -23.95
N GLY A 172 0.85 -8.71 -24.33
CA GLY A 172 0.46 -7.68 -25.28
C GLY A 172 1.64 -7.03 -25.98
N THR A 173 1.33 -6.20 -26.98
CA THR A 173 2.30 -5.37 -27.70
C THR A 173 1.98 -3.91 -27.44
N ILE A 174 3.02 -3.11 -27.20
CA ILE A 174 2.93 -1.71 -26.83
C ILE A 174 3.34 -0.86 -28.04
N GLY A 175 2.47 0.08 -28.42
CA GLY A 175 2.78 1.08 -29.43
C GLY A 175 3.64 2.21 -28.85
N LEU A 176 4.74 2.53 -29.53
CA LEU A 176 5.60 3.66 -29.18
C LEU A 176 5.07 4.96 -29.80
N ASN A 177 5.19 6.07 -29.08
CA ASN A 177 4.92 7.40 -29.61
C ASN A 177 6.13 7.98 -30.37
N SER A 178 6.03 9.23 -30.85
CA SER A 178 7.11 9.91 -31.58
C SER A 178 8.39 10.15 -30.77
N GLU A 179 8.35 9.97 -29.45
CA GLU A 179 9.49 10.11 -28.53
C GLU A 179 9.98 8.74 -28.03
N ALA A 180 9.54 7.63 -28.64
CA ALA A 180 9.88 6.27 -28.24
C ALA A 180 9.48 5.93 -26.78
N SER A 181 8.44 6.59 -26.28
CA SER A 181 7.82 6.30 -24.98
C SER A 181 6.40 5.76 -25.15
N TRP A 182 5.85 5.19 -24.08
CA TRP A 182 4.48 4.69 -24.06
C TRP A 182 3.78 4.97 -22.73
N LYS A 183 2.46 4.90 -22.79
CA LYS A 183 1.55 4.91 -21.65
C LYS A 183 0.34 4.05 -21.99
N VAL A 184 0.19 2.91 -21.32
CA VAL A 184 -0.90 1.95 -21.55
C VAL A 184 -1.61 1.64 -20.24
N LEU A 185 -2.88 1.25 -20.31
CA LEU A 185 -3.62 0.75 -19.14
C LEU A 185 -3.44 -0.77 -19.05
N ILE A 186 -3.12 -1.25 -17.85
CA ILE A 186 -3.11 -2.68 -17.52
C ILE A 186 -4.12 -2.89 -16.40
N ASP A 187 -4.97 -3.89 -16.57
CA ASP A 187 -6.08 -4.19 -15.67
C ASP A 187 -5.66 -5.27 -14.66
N PHE A 188 -5.68 -4.94 -13.37
CA PHE A 188 -5.46 -5.86 -12.27
C PHE A 188 -6.69 -5.97 -11.36
N THR A 189 -7.89 -5.62 -11.84
CA THR A 189 -9.12 -5.67 -11.03
C THR A 189 -9.51 -7.07 -10.57
N GLU A 190 -9.13 -8.12 -11.31
CA GLU A 190 -9.34 -9.54 -10.94
C GLU A 190 -8.08 -10.19 -10.36
N ALA A 191 -7.06 -9.42 -9.98
CA ALA A 191 -5.81 -9.97 -9.46
C ALA A 191 -5.96 -10.44 -8.01
N THR A 192 -5.65 -11.71 -7.77
CA THR A 192 -5.68 -12.34 -6.43
C THR A 192 -4.29 -12.49 -5.80
N GLN A 193 -3.23 -12.14 -6.53
CA GLN A 193 -1.86 -12.11 -6.00
C GLN A 193 -1.03 -10.97 -6.63
N SER A 194 0.15 -10.69 -6.07
CA SER A 194 1.11 -9.80 -6.72
C SER A 194 1.62 -10.37 -8.06
N HIS A 195 1.85 -9.49 -9.03
CA HIS A 195 2.22 -9.86 -10.39
C HIS A 195 3.55 -9.24 -10.83
N ILE A 196 4.23 -9.88 -11.80
CA ILE A 196 5.45 -9.35 -12.41
C ILE A 196 5.17 -9.08 -13.88
N VAL A 197 5.35 -7.83 -14.30
CA VAL A 197 5.30 -7.44 -15.72
C VAL A 197 6.71 -7.52 -16.28
N THR A 198 6.94 -8.50 -17.16
CA THR A 198 8.17 -8.61 -17.93
C THR A 198 7.98 -7.88 -19.25
N THR A 199 8.71 -6.78 -19.44
CA THR A 199 8.68 -5.98 -20.67
C THR A 199 9.93 -6.27 -21.49
N GLN A 200 9.76 -6.54 -22.78
CA GLN A 200 10.85 -6.79 -23.71
C GLN A 200 10.79 -5.81 -24.87
N ALA A 201 11.88 -5.10 -25.12
CA ALA A 201 12.06 -4.25 -26.29
C ALA A 201 12.97 -4.97 -27.29
N ASN A 202 12.46 -5.26 -28.49
CA ASN A 202 13.22 -5.81 -29.60
C ASN A 202 13.43 -4.70 -30.63
N CYS A 203 14.68 -4.32 -30.87
CA CYS A 203 15.04 -3.23 -31.79
C CYS A 203 16.15 -3.66 -32.74
N GLY A 204 16.07 -3.21 -33.99
CA GLY A 204 17.12 -3.49 -34.96
C GLY A 204 16.73 -3.18 -36.39
N LYS A 205 17.44 -2.26 -37.03
CA LYS A 205 17.33 -2.01 -38.48
C LYS A 205 18.25 -2.93 -39.28
N TYR A 206 19.44 -3.23 -38.75
CA TYR A 206 20.43 -4.08 -39.40
C TYR A 206 20.78 -5.31 -38.57
N SER A 207 20.83 -5.19 -37.24
CA SER A 207 20.98 -6.32 -36.33
C SER A 207 19.92 -6.27 -35.25
N LEU A 208 19.13 -7.33 -35.12
CA LEU A 208 18.13 -7.44 -34.07
C LEU A 208 18.81 -7.67 -32.73
N SER A 209 18.49 -6.81 -31.77
CA SER A 209 18.93 -6.89 -30.38
C SER A 209 17.75 -6.64 -29.46
N SER A 210 17.86 -7.09 -28.22
CA SER A 210 16.75 -7.02 -27.27
C SER A 210 17.22 -6.63 -25.89
N ASP A 211 16.39 -5.87 -25.19
CA ASP A 211 16.52 -5.59 -23.76
C ASP A 211 15.26 -5.99 -23.01
N THR A 212 15.40 -6.37 -21.74
CA THR A 212 14.29 -6.87 -20.91
C THR A 212 14.32 -6.21 -19.54
N GLY A 213 13.20 -5.62 -19.17
CA GLY A 213 12.98 -4.95 -17.90
C GLY A 213 11.80 -5.59 -17.18
N THR A 214 11.91 -5.72 -15.87
CA THR A 214 10.85 -6.28 -15.03
C THR A 214 10.32 -5.21 -14.10
N THR A 215 9.00 -5.10 -14.03
CA THR A 215 8.29 -4.27 -13.06
C THR A 215 7.53 -5.18 -12.12
N GLN A 216 7.75 -5.02 -10.81
CA GLN A 216 6.96 -5.72 -9.80
C GLN A 216 5.70 -4.91 -9.50
N ILE A 217 4.54 -5.54 -9.61
CA ILE A 217 3.24 -4.99 -9.19
C ILE A 217 2.94 -5.58 -7.82
N PHE A 218 3.09 -4.75 -6.80
CA PHE A 218 2.75 -5.11 -5.43
C PHE A 218 1.30 -4.68 -5.18
N ILE A 219 0.43 -5.64 -4.88
CA ILE A 219 -0.97 -5.40 -4.57
C ILE A 219 -1.15 -5.81 -3.11
N GLU A 220 -1.39 -4.84 -2.22
CA GLU A 220 -1.47 -5.08 -0.78
C GLU A 220 -2.68 -5.94 -0.41
N GLY A 221 -3.77 -5.89 -1.18
CA GLY A 221 -5.00 -6.66 -0.96
C GLY A 221 -5.20 -7.86 -1.89
N ALA A 222 -4.11 -8.51 -2.32
CA ALA A 222 -4.16 -9.71 -3.15
C ALA A 222 -3.69 -10.90 -2.30
N GLY A 223 -4.55 -11.29 -1.35
CA GLY A 223 -4.33 -12.32 -0.34
C GLY A 223 -4.92 -13.67 -0.77
N ASP A 224 -4.26 -14.73 -0.29
CA ASP A 224 -4.88 -16.05 -0.20
C ASP A 224 -6.10 -15.95 0.74
N ASP A 225 -7.18 -16.65 0.39
CA ASP A 225 -8.42 -16.83 1.17
C ASP A 225 -8.57 -18.35 1.25
N GLU A 226 -7.98 -18.93 2.30
CA GLU A 226 -7.71 -20.37 2.40
C GLU A 226 -9.01 -21.19 2.57
N ASP A 227 -9.99 -20.68 3.30
CA ASP A 227 -11.27 -21.37 3.52
C ASP A 227 -12.40 -20.90 2.58
N GLY A 228 -12.22 -19.77 1.88
CA GLY A 228 -13.09 -19.27 0.83
C GLY A 228 -14.29 -18.49 1.32
N ASP A 229 -14.28 -17.99 2.56
CA ASP A 229 -15.40 -17.32 3.19
C ASP A 229 -15.67 -15.89 2.65
N GLY A 230 -14.69 -15.32 1.93
CA GLY A 230 -14.75 -13.98 1.35
C GLY A 230 -13.93 -12.90 2.07
N ILE A 231 -13.32 -13.23 3.21
CA ILE A 231 -12.31 -12.44 3.91
C ILE A 231 -10.92 -12.98 3.52
N GLN A 232 -9.89 -12.12 3.55
CA GLN A 232 -8.54 -12.54 3.15
C GLN A 232 -7.77 -13.02 4.38
N ASP A 233 -6.92 -14.04 4.26
CA ASP A 233 -6.14 -14.62 5.38
C ASP A 233 -5.40 -13.57 6.25
N ALA A 234 -5.02 -12.43 5.67
CA ALA A 234 -4.35 -11.34 6.38
C ALA A 234 -5.26 -10.54 7.33
N ASN A 235 -6.56 -10.52 7.04
CA ASN A 235 -7.62 -9.85 7.79
C ASN A 235 -8.60 -10.86 8.42
N ASP A 236 -8.36 -12.16 8.23
CA ASP A 236 -9.16 -13.26 8.75
C ASP A 236 -8.57 -13.76 10.08
N ARG A 237 -9.36 -13.78 11.16
CA ARG A 237 -8.96 -14.37 12.45
C ARG A 237 -9.13 -15.88 12.49
N CYS A 238 -9.92 -16.43 11.57
CA CYS A 238 -10.13 -17.84 11.33
C CYS A 238 -9.70 -18.30 9.91
N PRO A 239 -8.43 -18.09 9.45
CA PRO A 239 -8.00 -18.38 8.06
C PRO A 239 -8.21 -19.81 7.55
N SER A 240 -8.46 -20.76 8.44
CA SER A 240 -8.67 -22.18 8.09
C SER A 240 -9.99 -22.72 8.63
N GLY A 241 -10.93 -21.79 8.82
CA GLY A 241 -12.19 -21.94 9.52
C GLY A 241 -13.32 -22.49 8.65
N ILE A 242 -14.52 -21.99 8.92
CA ILE A 242 -15.74 -22.45 8.25
C ILE A 242 -16.06 -21.64 6.99
N GLY A 243 -15.25 -21.72 5.94
CA GLY A 243 -15.56 -21.00 4.68
C GLY A 243 -16.47 -21.71 3.65
N ALA A 244 -16.24 -21.38 2.37
CA ALA A 244 -17.08 -21.77 1.23
C ALA A 244 -17.27 -23.28 1.06
N ASP A 245 -16.26 -24.09 1.40
CA ASP A 245 -16.34 -25.56 1.30
C ASP A 245 -17.42 -26.15 2.22
N GLN A 246 -17.81 -25.42 3.26
CA GLN A 246 -18.87 -25.78 4.20
C GLN A 246 -20.19 -25.06 3.90
N GLY A 247 -20.22 -24.24 2.85
CA GLY A 247 -21.40 -23.52 2.37
C GLY A 247 -21.71 -22.24 3.17
N TRP A 248 -20.71 -21.69 3.83
CA TRP A 248 -20.78 -20.40 4.53
C TRP A 248 -19.89 -19.38 3.84
N GLN A 249 -20.23 -18.11 4.01
CA GLN A 249 -19.46 -16.94 3.62
C GLN A 249 -19.71 -15.86 4.66
N SER A 250 -18.69 -15.05 4.94
CA SER A 250 -18.81 -13.91 5.85
C SER A 250 -19.92 -12.95 5.38
N THR A 251 -20.84 -12.63 6.29
CA THR A 251 -21.90 -11.64 6.08
C THR A 251 -22.23 -10.97 7.39
N GLN A 252 -22.64 -9.70 7.37
CA GLN A 252 -23.06 -8.93 8.56
C GLN A 252 -24.12 -9.61 9.46
N ALA A 253 -24.79 -10.67 9.00
CA ALA A 253 -25.79 -11.38 9.80
C ALA A 253 -25.25 -12.63 10.53
N THR A 254 -24.05 -13.09 10.17
CA THR A 254 -23.42 -14.33 10.67
C THR A 254 -21.95 -14.19 11.01
N ASP A 255 -21.39 -13.03 10.70
CA ASP A 255 -20.05 -12.51 11.00
C ASP A 255 -20.27 -11.01 11.19
N GLY A 256 -20.54 -10.62 12.44
CA GLY A 256 -21.01 -9.28 12.77
C GLY A 256 -19.95 -8.20 12.51
N ASP A 257 -18.72 -8.51 12.91
CA ASP A 257 -17.59 -7.61 12.92
C ASP A 257 -16.68 -7.75 11.68
N GLN A 258 -16.94 -8.78 10.85
CA GLN A 258 -16.31 -9.06 9.55
C GLN A 258 -14.84 -9.47 9.66
N ASP A 259 -14.51 -10.24 10.68
CA ASP A 259 -13.16 -10.75 10.89
C ASP A 259 -12.91 -12.14 10.27
N GLY A 260 -13.89 -12.72 9.57
CA GLY A 260 -13.79 -14.03 8.92
C GLY A 260 -14.11 -15.23 9.81
N CYS A 261 -14.43 -14.99 11.10
CA CYS A 261 -14.96 -16.00 12.00
C CYS A 261 -16.49 -16.00 11.99
N ARG A 262 -17.08 -17.17 12.22
CA ARG A 262 -18.55 -17.28 12.31
C ARG A 262 -19.03 -17.18 13.75
N ASP A 263 -19.85 -16.15 14.03
CA ASP A 263 -20.41 -15.83 15.35
C ASP A 263 -20.96 -17.04 16.14
N ILE A 264 -21.70 -17.94 15.45
CA ILE A 264 -22.53 -18.93 16.17
C ILE A 264 -21.73 -20.06 16.85
N ASP A 265 -20.54 -20.38 16.37
CA ASP A 265 -19.81 -21.60 16.79
C ASP A 265 -18.31 -21.64 16.50
N GLU A 266 -17.75 -20.62 15.86
CA GLU A 266 -16.34 -20.53 15.53
C GLU A 266 -15.68 -19.34 16.21
N ASP A 267 -16.38 -18.20 16.25
CA ASP A 267 -15.98 -17.05 17.04
C ASP A 267 -16.28 -17.24 18.53
N ASP A 268 -15.36 -16.79 19.38
CA ASP A 268 -15.51 -16.77 20.84
C ASP A 268 -15.69 -15.32 21.37
N ASP A 269 -15.61 -14.31 20.47
CA ASP A 269 -15.63 -12.86 20.73
C ASP A 269 -16.31 -12.14 19.54
N ASP A 270 -17.64 -12.22 19.46
CA ASP A 270 -18.48 -11.86 18.30
C ASP A 270 -18.31 -10.40 17.80
N ASP A 271 -17.92 -9.46 18.67
CA ASP A 271 -17.72 -8.05 18.32
C ASP A 271 -16.28 -7.55 18.46
N ASN A 272 -15.41 -8.44 18.94
CA ASN A 272 -13.97 -8.28 18.95
C ASN A 272 -13.47 -7.11 19.79
N ASP A 273 -14.21 -6.81 20.86
CA ASP A 273 -13.87 -5.77 21.83
C ASP A 273 -12.78 -6.24 22.84
N GLY A 274 -12.54 -7.56 22.93
CA GLY A 274 -11.57 -8.21 23.80
C GLY A 274 -12.14 -8.92 25.03
N ILE A 275 -13.46 -8.89 25.24
CA ILE A 275 -14.21 -9.65 26.23
C ILE A 275 -14.92 -10.80 25.51
N VAL A 276 -14.65 -12.05 25.93
CA VAL A 276 -15.29 -13.19 25.28
C VAL A 276 -16.79 -13.25 25.58
N ASP A 277 -17.60 -13.68 24.61
CA ASP A 277 -19.07 -13.77 24.66
C ASP A 277 -19.65 -14.35 25.96
N THR A 278 -18.92 -15.26 26.60
CA THR A 278 -19.37 -15.90 27.84
C THR A 278 -19.33 -14.99 29.08
N TYR A 279 -18.56 -13.90 29.02
CA TYR A 279 -18.44 -12.89 30.08
C TYR A 279 -18.94 -11.52 29.64
N ASP A 280 -19.24 -11.37 28.36
CA ASP A 280 -19.75 -10.16 27.75
C ASP A 280 -21.28 -10.03 27.92
N LEU A 281 -21.75 -8.90 28.43
CA LEU A 281 -23.17 -8.55 28.54
C LEU A 281 -23.73 -7.93 27.24
N CYS A 282 -22.86 -7.41 26.39
CA CYS A 282 -23.13 -6.76 25.11
C CYS A 282 -22.30 -7.36 23.94
N PRO A 283 -22.36 -8.69 23.65
CA PRO A 283 -21.50 -9.40 22.68
C PRO A 283 -21.76 -9.08 21.20
N ARG A 284 -22.41 -7.95 20.91
CA ARG A 284 -22.76 -7.47 19.56
C ARG A 284 -22.54 -5.97 19.46
N SER A 285 -21.64 -5.44 20.28
CA SER A 285 -21.28 -4.05 20.37
C SER A 285 -20.08 -3.74 19.49
N TYR A 286 -20.34 -3.55 18.20
CA TYR A 286 -19.26 -3.50 17.21
C TYR A 286 -18.51 -2.15 17.17
N GLY A 287 -17.20 -2.22 16.96
CA GLY A 287 -16.40 -1.08 16.47
C GLY A 287 -15.66 -0.27 17.53
N TRP A 288 -15.51 -0.83 18.73
CA TRP A 288 -14.69 -0.31 19.82
C TRP A 288 -13.94 -1.47 20.50
N VAL A 289 -13.19 -1.17 21.55
CA VAL A 289 -12.45 -2.18 22.32
C VAL A 289 -12.57 -1.89 23.79
N SER A 290 -12.77 -2.94 24.58
CA SER A 290 -12.89 -2.91 26.03
C SER A 290 -11.59 -2.45 26.68
N THR A 291 -11.61 -1.18 27.09
CA THR A 291 -10.49 -0.49 27.72
C THR A 291 -11.00 0.22 28.96
N PRO A 292 -10.16 0.45 29.99
CA PRO A 292 -10.58 1.11 31.25
C PRO A 292 -11.15 2.54 31.12
N SER A 293 -11.30 3.06 29.91
CA SER A 293 -11.86 4.38 29.62
C SER A 293 -13.07 4.34 28.68
N ALA A 294 -13.50 3.14 28.29
CA ALA A 294 -14.59 2.89 27.34
C ALA A 294 -15.52 1.75 27.82
N ASP A 295 -14.99 0.86 28.66
CA ASP A 295 -15.69 -0.13 29.46
C ASP A 295 -14.99 -0.10 30.83
N TYR A 296 -15.56 0.64 31.78
CA TYR A 296 -14.90 0.90 33.05
C TYR A 296 -14.84 -0.37 33.92
N ASP A 297 -15.87 -1.21 33.93
CA ASP A 297 -15.98 -2.37 34.80
C ASP A 297 -15.59 -3.72 34.18
N TYR A 298 -15.37 -3.74 32.86
CA TYR A 298 -15.00 -4.89 32.04
C TYR A 298 -16.11 -5.91 31.83
N ASP A 299 -17.36 -5.46 31.70
CA ASP A 299 -18.51 -6.32 31.41
C ASP A 299 -18.80 -6.49 29.90
N GLY A 300 -18.05 -5.81 29.03
CA GLY A 300 -18.19 -5.85 27.57
C GLY A 300 -19.22 -4.88 26.99
N CYS A 301 -19.85 -4.04 27.83
CA CYS A 301 -20.72 -2.96 27.38
C CYS A 301 -19.96 -1.62 27.30
N HIS A 302 -20.33 -0.79 26.32
CA HIS A 302 -19.66 0.49 26.10
C HIS A 302 -20.30 1.60 26.96
N ASP A 303 -19.52 2.16 27.89
CA ASP A 303 -19.90 3.26 28.81
C ASP A 303 -20.63 4.42 28.10
N ALA A 304 -20.26 4.71 26.84
CA ALA A 304 -20.73 5.92 26.19
C ALA A 304 -22.17 5.84 25.64
N ASP A 305 -22.68 4.64 25.35
CA ASP A 305 -23.97 4.50 24.66
C ASP A 305 -24.75 3.19 24.87
N GLU A 306 -24.16 2.16 25.48
CA GLU A 306 -24.82 0.86 25.67
C GLU A 306 -24.84 0.38 27.12
N ASP A 307 -23.87 0.81 27.92
CA ASP A 307 -23.90 0.68 29.37
C ASP A 307 -24.62 1.87 30.02
N SER A 308 -25.23 1.64 31.17
CA SER A 308 -25.93 2.65 31.97
C SER A 308 -25.58 2.57 33.46
N ASP A 309 -24.64 1.71 33.83
CA ASP A 309 -24.16 1.45 35.19
C ASP A 309 -22.65 1.14 35.07
N ASP A 310 -21.86 2.18 34.76
CA ASP A 310 -20.46 2.05 34.30
C ASP A 310 -19.53 1.34 35.32
N ASP A 311 -19.89 1.27 36.61
CA ASP A 311 -19.13 0.58 37.65
C ASP A 311 -19.77 -0.71 38.22
N ASN A 312 -20.95 -1.06 37.70
CA ASN A 312 -21.76 -2.23 38.02
C ASN A 312 -22.06 -2.39 39.52
N ASP A 313 -22.30 -1.28 40.22
CA ASP A 313 -22.71 -1.29 41.63
C ASP A 313 -24.23 -1.50 41.80
N GLY A 314 -25.01 -1.34 40.73
CA GLY A 314 -26.46 -1.53 40.67
C GLY A 314 -27.31 -0.26 40.71
N VAL A 315 -26.70 0.92 40.66
CA VAL A 315 -27.36 2.23 40.46
C VAL A 315 -27.09 2.71 39.04
N GLU A 316 -28.10 3.22 38.33
CA GLU A 316 -27.88 3.73 36.97
C GLU A 316 -27.12 5.08 37.02
N ASP A 317 -26.19 5.35 36.09
CA ASP A 317 -25.36 6.56 36.04
C ASP A 317 -26.12 7.88 36.14
N VAL A 318 -27.40 7.86 35.72
CA VAL A 318 -28.28 9.04 35.74
C VAL A 318 -28.80 9.39 37.12
N ASP A 319 -28.86 8.39 38.00
CA ASP A 319 -29.33 8.47 39.38
C ASP A 319 -28.14 8.29 40.37
N ASP A 320 -26.94 7.99 39.87
CA ASP A 320 -25.70 7.82 40.62
C ASP A 320 -24.91 9.15 40.80
N LEU A 321 -24.48 9.47 42.03
CA LEU A 321 -23.59 10.60 42.33
C LEU A 321 -22.10 10.27 42.13
N CYS A 322 -21.77 8.99 42.07
CA CYS A 322 -20.47 8.39 41.77
C CYS A 322 -20.49 7.45 40.53
N PRO A 323 -20.92 7.89 39.32
CA PRO A 323 -21.07 7.00 38.15
C PRO A 323 -19.82 6.23 37.71
N ILE A 324 -18.64 6.60 38.18
CA ILE A 324 -17.40 5.87 37.92
C ILE A 324 -16.71 5.66 39.28
N GLY A 325 -17.33 4.83 40.10
CA GLY A 325 -16.94 4.57 41.46
C GLY A 325 -16.11 3.30 41.61
N ARG A 326 -16.20 2.71 42.78
CA ARG A 326 -15.41 1.55 43.16
C ARG A 326 -16.07 0.31 42.60
N LYS A 327 -15.27 -0.57 42.02
CA LYS A 327 -15.79 -1.83 41.48
C LYS A 327 -15.88 -2.96 42.50
N GLY A 328 -16.83 -3.87 42.26
CA GLY A 328 -16.93 -5.16 42.96
C GLY A 328 -17.59 -5.11 44.33
N TRP A 329 -18.44 -4.12 44.55
CA TRP A 329 -19.43 -4.07 45.62
C TRP A 329 -20.81 -3.87 44.99
N GLY A 330 -21.81 -3.44 45.75
CA GLY A 330 -23.06 -3.01 45.14
C GLY A 330 -23.89 -2.20 46.11
N SER A 331 -24.60 -1.20 45.60
CA SER A 331 -25.41 -0.28 46.38
C SER A 331 -26.51 -1.01 47.15
N ASN A 332 -26.51 -0.77 48.46
CA ASN A 332 -27.54 -1.22 49.38
C ASN A 332 -27.34 -0.51 50.72
N ARG A 333 -28.43 -0.41 51.51
CA ARG A 333 -28.49 0.21 52.85
C ARG A 333 -27.40 -0.15 53.90
N TYR A 334 -26.53 -1.12 53.64
CA TYR A 334 -25.37 -1.39 54.51
C TYR A 334 -24.06 -0.77 54.01
N SER A 335 -23.89 -0.59 52.71
CA SER A 335 -22.67 -0.07 52.07
C SER A 335 -22.85 1.26 51.34
N ASP A 336 -24.10 1.67 51.15
CA ASP A 336 -24.56 2.93 50.57
C ASP A 336 -25.87 3.27 51.31
N TRP A 337 -25.81 4.22 52.25
CA TRP A 337 -26.89 4.47 53.20
C TRP A 337 -28.07 5.19 52.56
N ASP A 338 -27.83 6.21 51.75
CA ASP A 338 -28.85 7.00 51.06
C ASP A 338 -29.28 6.42 49.69
N ASN A 339 -28.51 5.47 49.15
CA ASN A 339 -28.69 4.78 47.86
C ASN A 339 -28.42 5.69 46.66
N ASP A 340 -27.39 6.53 46.75
CA ASP A 340 -26.96 7.42 45.68
C ASP A 340 -25.86 6.85 44.78
N GLY A 341 -25.42 5.60 45.00
CA GLY A 341 -24.37 4.93 44.22
C GLY A 341 -22.94 5.21 44.71
N CYS A 342 -22.77 6.03 45.75
CA CYS A 342 -21.47 6.25 46.38
C CYS A 342 -21.24 5.28 47.56
N SER A 343 -20.04 4.70 47.63
CA SER A 343 -19.66 3.81 48.74
C SER A 343 -19.37 4.61 50.03
N ASP A 344 -20.16 4.38 51.08
CA ASP A 344 -20.01 4.95 52.44
C ASP A 344 -18.58 4.82 53.02
N LEU A 345 -17.80 3.84 52.52
CA LEU A 345 -16.50 3.50 53.11
C LEU A 345 -15.35 4.33 52.56
N ASP A 346 -15.46 4.83 51.33
CA ASP A 346 -14.32 5.39 50.61
C ASP A 346 -14.62 6.37 49.48
N GLU A 347 -15.88 6.57 49.10
CA GLU A 347 -16.27 7.44 47.99
C GLU A 347 -17.29 8.50 48.38
N ASP A 348 -18.10 8.20 49.39
CA ASP A 348 -19.02 9.13 50.02
C ASP A 348 -18.41 9.75 51.30
N ASP A 349 -18.60 11.05 51.47
CA ASP A 349 -18.23 11.80 52.67
C ASP A 349 -19.51 12.41 53.34
N ASN A 350 -20.70 12.10 52.82
CA ASN A 350 -22.02 12.50 53.31
C ASN A 350 -23.03 11.35 53.14
N ASP A 351 -22.93 10.35 54.03
CA ASP A 351 -23.63 9.06 53.90
C ASP A 351 -25.17 9.18 53.85
N ASP A 352 -25.78 10.27 54.33
CA ASP A 352 -27.23 10.50 54.25
C ASP A 352 -27.65 11.66 53.33
N ASN A 353 -26.68 12.36 52.74
CA ASN A 353 -26.86 13.36 51.70
C ASN A 353 -27.79 14.51 52.12
N ASP A 354 -27.61 14.97 53.35
CA ASP A 354 -28.19 16.19 53.88
C ASP A 354 -27.29 17.42 53.63
N ASP A 355 -27.50 18.53 54.33
CA ASP A 355 -26.70 19.77 54.15
C ASP A 355 -25.35 19.75 54.91
N HIS A 356 -25.07 18.72 55.70
CA HIS A 356 -23.85 18.52 56.46
C HIS A 356 -23.00 17.41 55.84
N MET A 357 -21.78 17.22 56.36
CA MET A 357 -20.88 16.16 55.91
C MET A 357 -20.58 15.31 57.13
N ASP A 358 -20.26 14.04 56.96
CA ASP A 358 -20.00 13.08 58.03
C ASP A 358 -19.06 13.60 59.13
N GLU A 359 -18.03 14.37 58.76
CA GLU A 359 -17.05 14.91 59.72
C GLU A 359 -17.64 15.97 60.68
N ASN A 360 -18.74 16.62 60.30
CA ASN A 360 -19.40 17.71 61.02
C ASN A 360 -20.89 17.43 61.27
N ASP A 361 -21.29 16.17 61.19
CA ASP A 361 -22.65 15.72 61.42
C ASP A 361 -22.69 14.78 62.65
N SER A 362 -23.50 15.14 63.64
CA SER A 362 -23.78 14.32 64.82
C SER A 362 -24.52 13.02 64.45
N CYS A 363 -25.28 13.05 63.37
CA CYS A 363 -26.17 12.01 62.85
C CYS A 363 -25.78 11.49 61.47
N ALA A 364 -24.49 11.46 61.11
CA ALA A 364 -23.94 11.06 59.79
C ALA A 364 -24.59 9.87 59.04
N LYS A 365 -25.31 8.95 59.70
CA LYS A 365 -26.17 7.96 59.03
C LYS A 365 -27.60 8.14 59.49
N GLY A 366 -28.19 9.26 59.14
CA GLY A 366 -29.44 9.74 59.67
C GLY A 366 -30.60 9.58 58.70
N VAL A 367 -31.58 10.49 58.78
CA VAL A 367 -32.61 10.61 57.77
C VAL A 367 -31.95 11.12 56.50
N ALA A 368 -32.09 10.37 55.41
CA ALA A 368 -31.45 10.75 54.17
C ALA A 368 -32.24 11.81 53.38
N ASN A 369 -31.50 12.63 52.60
CA ASN A 369 -32.02 13.54 51.58
C ASN A 369 -33.00 14.63 52.10
N TRP A 370 -32.61 15.35 53.16
CA TRP A 370 -33.36 16.49 53.69
C TRP A 370 -32.51 17.78 53.68
N TYR A 371 -33.11 18.89 54.11
CA TYR A 371 -32.44 20.20 54.13
C TYR A 371 -32.41 20.74 55.56
N SER A 372 -31.23 21.16 56.00
CA SER A 372 -31.02 21.79 57.30
C SER A 372 -31.43 23.27 57.23
N ASP A 373 -32.38 23.65 58.07
CA ASP A 373 -32.69 25.05 58.33
C ASP A 373 -33.14 25.25 59.78
N ASN A 374 -33.28 26.50 60.20
CA ASN A 374 -33.71 26.85 61.56
C ASN A 374 -35.12 26.32 61.97
N THR A 375 -35.82 25.56 61.13
CA THR A 375 -37.09 24.91 61.41
C THR A 375 -37.02 23.38 61.43
N THR A 376 -35.95 22.79 60.89
CA THR A 376 -35.71 21.34 60.81
C THR A 376 -34.43 20.88 61.51
N ASP A 377 -33.53 21.82 61.82
CA ASP A 377 -32.24 21.63 62.50
C ASP A 377 -31.94 22.94 63.26
N TRP A 378 -32.39 23.02 64.51
CA TRP A 378 -32.35 24.29 65.24
C TRP A 378 -30.93 24.68 65.68
N ASP A 379 -30.13 23.72 66.12
CA ASP A 379 -28.75 23.94 66.55
C ASP A 379 -27.69 23.77 65.47
N ASN A 380 -28.10 23.30 64.28
CA ASN A 380 -27.27 23.14 63.10
C ASN A 380 -26.18 22.09 63.31
N ASP A 381 -26.52 20.94 63.89
CA ASP A 381 -25.60 19.83 64.17
C ASP A 381 -25.69 18.64 63.20
N GLY A 382 -26.66 18.67 62.27
CA GLY A 382 -26.87 17.65 61.24
C GLY A 382 -27.87 16.56 61.60
N CYS A 383 -28.51 16.65 62.77
CA CYS A 383 -29.63 15.78 63.11
C CYS A 383 -30.98 16.44 62.77
N GLU A 384 -31.90 15.72 62.12
CA GLU A 384 -33.27 16.25 61.93
C GLU A 384 -34.05 16.30 63.27
N ASP A 385 -34.40 17.51 63.74
CA ASP A 385 -35.18 17.82 64.96
C ASP A 385 -36.37 16.83 65.13
N ALA A 386 -37.04 16.50 64.02
CA ALA A 386 -38.31 15.80 64.05
C ALA A 386 -38.21 14.28 64.29
N THR A 387 -37.06 13.66 64.01
CA THR A 387 -37.01 12.19 63.88
C THR A 387 -35.79 11.52 64.50
N GLU A 388 -34.65 12.21 64.58
CA GLU A 388 -33.39 11.58 64.98
C GLU A 388 -32.53 12.39 65.94
N ASP A 389 -32.81 13.69 66.07
CA ASP A 389 -32.31 14.46 67.18
C ASP A 389 -33.05 14.10 68.48
N GLU A 390 -32.29 13.97 69.56
CA GLU A 390 -32.83 13.75 70.91
C GLU A 390 -32.81 15.04 71.76
N ASP A 391 -32.11 16.10 71.32
CA ASP A 391 -31.91 17.38 72.01
C ASP A 391 -31.81 18.54 70.97
N ASP A 392 -32.97 18.96 70.41
CA ASP A 392 -33.11 19.92 69.29
C ASP A 392 -32.26 21.23 69.42
N ASP A 393 -31.88 21.64 70.63
CA ASP A 393 -31.11 22.86 70.87
C ASP A 393 -29.74 22.67 71.56
N ASN A 394 -29.34 21.41 71.73
CA ASN A 394 -28.10 20.96 72.34
C ASN A 394 -27.78 21.69 73.67
N ASP A 395 -28.81 22.02 74.45
CA ASP A 395 -28.68 22.69 75.75
C ASP A 395 -28.35 21.73 76.91
N GLY A 396 -28.42 20.43 76.63
CA GLY A 396 -28.10 19.32 77.51
C GLY A 396 -29.30 18.70 78.21
N VAL A 397 -30.53 18.98 77.74
CA VAL A 397 -31.78 18.40 78.22
C VAL A 397 -32.56 17.78 77.05
N ASP A 398 -32.49 16.46 76.91
CA ASP A 398 -33.25 15.73 75.86
C ASP A 398 -34.73 16.16 75.79
N ASP A 399 -35.31 16.24 74.60
CA ASP A 399 -36.69 16.68 74.36
C ASP A 399 -37.73 15.86 75.09
N VAL A 400 -37.54 14.53 75.07
CA VAL A 400 -38.47 13.56 75.63
C VAL A 400 -37.74 12.46 76.39
N ASN A 401 -38.39 11.92 77.42
CA ASN A 401 -37.89 10.74 78.09
C ASN A 401 -38.16 9.45 77.28
N SER A 402 -37.64 8.31 77.74
CA SER A 402 -37.86 7.00 77.09
C SER A 402 -39.33 6.54 76.99
N THR A 403 -40.29 7.24 77.61
CA THR A 403 -41.73 6.99 77.49
C THR A 403 -42.45 7.99 76.57
N GLY A 404 -41.73 8.97 76.03
CA GLY A 404 -42.25 10.04 75.17
C GLY A 404 -42.89 11.20 75.94
N ASP A 405 -42.65 11.33 77.25
CA ASP A 405 -43.08 12.53 77.98
C ASP A 405 -42.03 13.63 77.80
N MET A 406 -42.50 14.83 77.47
CA MET A 406 -41.70 16.05 77.28
C MET A 406 -40.89 16.39 78.53
N LEU A 407 -39.56 16.46 78.39
CA LEU A 407 -38.59 16.81 79.42
C LEU A 407 -38.17 18.27 79.29
N ASP A 408 -37.85 18.70 78.07
CA ASP A 408 -37.56 20.09 77.77
C ASP A 408 -38.83 20.93 77.57
N GLN A 409 -38.90 22.08 78.22
CA GLN A 409 -39.99 23.06 78.07
C GLN A 409 -39.66 24.19 77.10
N CYS A 410 -38.39 24.34 76.73
CA CYS A 410 -37.89 25.35 75.82
C CYS A 410 -37.00 24.69 74.75
N PRO A 411 -37.57 23.88 73.82
CA PRO A 411 -36.85 23.07 72.80
C PRO A 411 -36.11 23.89 71.72
N ARG A 412 -35.96 25.19 71.95
CA ARG A 412 -35.34 26.16 71.05
C ARG A 412 -34.64 27.25 71.85
N THR A 413 -34.02 26.85 72.95
CA THR A 413 -33.17 27.68 73.77
C THR A 413 -32.12 28.35 72.88
N PRO A 414 -31.80 29.63 73.12
CA PRO A 414 -30.77 30.31 72.35
C PRO A 414 -29.43 29.56 72.42
N LEU A 415 -28.91 29.20 71.25
CA LEU A 415 -27.64 28.51 71.08
C LEU A 415 -26.52 29.17 71.92
N ASP A 416 -25.65 28.33 72.50
CA ASP A 416 -24.59 28.70 73.44
C ASP A 416 -25.08 29.28 74.79
N ALA A 417 -26.34 29.06 75.19
CA ALA A 417 -26.80 29.43 76.53
C ALA A 417 -26.01 28.67 77.62
N VAL A 418 -25.52 29.40 78.64
CA VAL A 418 -24.72 28.83 79.73
C VAL A 418 -25.49 28.72 81.04
N ASP A 419 -26.73 29.19 81.05
CA ASP A 419 -27.62 29.41 82.19
C ASP A 419 -28.96 28.68 82.05
N VAL A 420 -28.90 27.53 81.40
CA VAL A 420 -29.96 26.54 81.23
C VAL A 420 -30.31 25.88 82.58
N ASN A 421 -31.59 25.64 82.83
CA ASN A 421 -32.07 24.97 84.05
C ASN A 421 -32.39 23.48 83.82
N GLU A 422 -32.92 22.79 84.84
CA GLU A 422 -33.28 21.35 84.72
C GLU A 422 -34.47 21.07 83.77
N LEU A 423 -35.05 22.10 83.15
CA LEU A 423 -36.20 22.02 82.23
C LEU A 423 -35.84 22.56 80.84
N GLY A 424 -34.53 22.68 80.54
CA GLY A 424 -34.01 23.14 79.25
C GLY A 424 -34.32 24.61 78.93
N CYS A 425 -34.56 25.49 79.92
CA CYS A 425 -34.87 26.90 79.64
C CYS A 425 -33.75 27.83 80.12
N ALA A 426 -33.22 28.67 79.24
CA ALA A 426 -32.26 29.73 79.59
C ALA A 426 -32.90 30.88 80.37
N ALA A 427 -32.11 31.69 81.11
CA ALA A 427 -32.67 32.79 81.90
C ALA A 427 -33.34 33.89 81.04
N ILE A 428 -33.04 33.95 79.74
CA ILE A 428 -33.70 34.89 78.82
C ILE A 428 -35.16 34.49 78.52
N GLU A 429 -35.50 33.21 78.62
CA GLU A 429 -36.82 32.65 78.31
C GLU A 429 -37.71 32.50 79.54
N ARG A 430 -37.11 32.53 80.72
CA ARG A 430 -37.80 32.40 82.01
C ARG A 430 -38.17 33.76 82.59
N ASP A 431 -39.31 33.82 83.26
CA ASP A 431 -39.78 34.93 84.10
C ASP A 431 -40.33 34.30 85.39
N THR A 432 -39.45 34.10 86.37
CA THR A 432 -39.73 33.28 87.56
C THR A 432 -40.79 33.91 88.48
N ASP A 433 -40.93 35.24 88.49
CA ASP A 433 -41.88 35.97 89.35
C ASP A 433 -43.08 36.57 88.59
N GLU A 434 -43.15 36.35 87.27
CA GLU A 434 -44.22 36.76 86.36
C GLU A 434 -44.44 38.28 86.36
N ASP A 435 -43.37 39.06 86.46
CA ASP A 435 -43.42 40.53 86.52
C ASP A 435 -43.35 41.19 85.12
N GLY A 436 -42.94 40.43 84.10
CA GLY A 436 -42.77 40.86 82.71
C GLY A 436 -41.33 41.20 82.32
N VAL A 437 -40.34 40.98 83.19
CA VAL A 437 -38.90 41.05 82.94
C VAL A 437 -38.32 39.63 83.03
N ASN A 438 -37.54 39.20 82.04
CA ASN A 438 -36.95 37.87 82.10
C ASN A 438 -35.82 37.77 83.13
N ASP A 439 -35.56 36.56 83.62
CA ASP A 439 -34.56 36.26 84.66
C ASP A 439 -33.16 36.78 84.30
N LEU A 440 -32.80 36.85 83.00
CA LEU A 440 -31.50 37.38 82.56
C LEU A 440 -31.34 38.88 82.84
N LEU A 441 -32.43 39.65 82.71
CA LEU A 441 -32.45 41.10 82.89
C LEU A 441 -32.98 41.53 84.27
N ASP A 442 -33.63 40.61 84.98
CA ASP A 442 -34.19 40.87 86.30
C ASP A 442 -33.10 40.92 87.38
N GLN A 443 -33.03 42.06 88.06
CA GLN A 443 -32.11 42.27 89.18
C GLN A 443 -32.76 41.95 90.54
N CYS A 444 -34.06 41.68 90.55
CA CYS A 444 -34.93 41.60 91.72
C CYS A 444 -35.98 40.48 91.55
N GLU A 445 -35.55 39.21 91.74
CA GLU A 445 -36.27 37.92 91.59
C GLU A 445 -37.59 37.73 92.41
N GLY A 446 -38.37 38.78 92.67
CA GLY A 446 -39.61 38.74 93.44
C GLY A 446 -40.42 40.03 93.38
N THR A 447 -40.32 40.74 92.26
CA THR A 447 -41.14 41.91 91.94
C THR A 447 -42.59 41.45 91.73
N PRO A 448 -43.59 42.07 92.41
CA PRO A 448 -44.97 41.66 92.23
C PRO A 448 -45.50 41.97 90.82
N THR A 449 -46.21 41.01 90.22
CA THR A 449 -46.90 41.11 88.92
C THR A 449 -47.50 42.50 88.65
N GLY A 450 -47.07 43.15 87.55
CA GLY A 450 -47.54 44.46 87.12
C GLY A 450 -46.71 45.65 87.60
N LEU A 451 -45.55 45.38 88.19
CA LEU A 451 -44.47 46.33 88.45
C LEU A 451 -43.25 45.82 87.65
N VAL A 452 -42.56 46.72 86.96
CA VAL A 452 -41.32 46.47 86.20
C VAL A 452 -40.23 47.42 86.66
#